data_AF-A0A7S2EXT1-F1
#
_entry.id   AF-A0A7S2EXT1-F1
#
_cell.length_a   1.000
_cell.length_b   1.000
_cell.length_c   1.000
_cell.angle_alpha   90.00
_cell.angle_beta   90.00
_cell.angle_gamma   90.00
#
_symmetry.space_group_name_H-M   'P 1'
#
loop_
_entity.id
_entity.type
_entity.pdbx_description
1 polymer ?
#
loop_
_entity_poly.entity_id
_entity_poly.type
_entity_poly.pdbx_seq_one_letter_code
_entity_poly.pdbx_strand_id
1 'polypeptide(L)'
;AMGDVAPSDWKKGLLEGAIPQIPLTTLNSVISVCALAHALYPEKRRSDRRRRPERKDAVISRRDVSISVGLMNLVFCPFGGMPNCHGAGGLAGQHRLGARGGGSVAFLGVAKMLLAVFFGSSLLTLLDAFPKAVLGIMLTICGQELATTGFVLLVTTAEEEAAT
;
A
#
# COMPACT_ATOMS: atom_id res chain seq x y z
N ALA A 1 -19.52 -17.58 -4.71
CA ALA A 1 -18.34 -16.73 -4.98
C ALA A 1 -17.25 -17.47 -5.77
N MET A 2 -16.91 -18.74 -5.45
CA MET A 2 -15.85 -19.50 -6.16
C MET A 2 -16.37 -20.69 -7.01
N GLY A 3 -17.67 -20.75 -7.30
CA GLY A 3 -18.29 -21.92 -7.96
C GLY A 3 -17.81 -22.18 -9.40
N ASP A 4 -17.31 -21.14 -10.08
CA ASP A 4 -16.93 -21.18 -11.49
C ASP A 4 -15.41 -21.03 -11.72
N VAL A 5 -14.59 -21.20 -10.68
CA VAL A 5 -13.13 -21.01 -10.78
C VAL A 5 -12.48 -22.27 -11.34
N ALA A 6 -11.99 -22.18 -12.59
CA ALA A 6 -11.28 -23.28 -13.23
C ALA A 6 -9.82 -23.36 -12.74
N PRO A 7 -9.16 -24.53 -12.84
CA PRO A 7 -7.73 -24.66 -12.53
C PRO A 7 -6.82 -23.70 -13.31
N SER A 8 -7.22 -23.30 -14.52
CA SER A 8 -6.52 -22.29 -15.33
C SER A 8 -6.54 -20.91 -14.69
N ASP A 9 -7.61 -20.56 -13.96
CA ASP A 9 -7.74 -19.26 -13.29
C ASP A 9 -6.79 -19.15 -12.10
N TRP A 10 -6.52 -20.27 -11.42
CA TRP A 10 -5.50 -20.34 -10.38
C TRP A 10 -4.10 -20.09 -10.94
N LYS A 11 -3.77 -20.71 -12.09
CA LYS A 11 -2.49 -20.48 -12.76
C LYS A 11 -2.35 -19.02 -13.20
N LYS A 12 -3.42 -18.45 -13.77
CA LYS A 12 -3.45 -17.04 -14.20
C LYS A 12 -3.30 -16.09 -13.01
N GLY A 13 -4.08 -16.30 -11.93
CA GLY A 13 -4.01 -15.49 -10.72
C GLY A 13 -2.65 -15.56 -10.02
N LEU A 14 -2.00 -16.72 -10.04
CA LEU A 14 -0.64 -16.88 -9.50
C LEU A 14 0.38 -16.10 -10.34
N LEU A 15 0.37 -16.28 -11.66
CA LEU A 15 1.38 -15.72 -12.56
C LEU A 15 1.19 -14.22 -12.82
N GLU A 16 -0.03 -13.78 -13.08
CA GLU A 16 -0.34 -12.39 -13.43
C GLU A 16 -0.68 -11.53 -12.21
N GLY A 17 -1.12 -12.14 -11.11
CA GLY A 17 -1.49 -11.44 -9.88
C GLY A 17 -0.44 -11.57 -8.79
N ALA A 18 -0.29 -12.77 -8.23
CA ALA A 18 0.49 -12.98 -7.01
C ALA A 18 1.97 -12.64 -7.18
N ILE A 19 2.61 -13.11 -8.27
CA ILE A 19 4.04 -12.86 -8.52
C ILE A 19 4.34 -11.35 -8.62
N PRO A 20 3.65 -10.55 -9.45
CA PRO A 20 3.84 -9.10 -9.48
C PRO A 20 3.48 -8.40 -8.16
N GLN A 21 2.51 -8.93 -7.41
CA GLN A 21 2.02 -8.30 -6.18
C GLN A 21 3.01 -8.42 -5.02
N ILE A 22 3.87 -9.45 -4.98
CA ILE A 22 4.88 -9.64 -3.93
C ILE A 22 5.85 -8.44 -3.85
N PRO A 23 6.59 -8.07 -4.93
CA PRO A 23 7.49 -6.92 -4.88
C PRO A 23 6.71 -5.62 -4.71
N LEU A 24 5.56 -5.45 -5.36
CA LEU A 24 4.74 -4.24 -5.26
C LEU A 24 4.30 -3.98 -3.81
N THR A 25 3.75 -4.98 -3.14
CA THR A 25 3.26 -4.85 -1.75
C THR A 25 4.42 -4.69 -0.78
N THR A 26 5.51 -5.43 -0.96
CA THR A 26 6.65 -5.35 -0.05
C THR A 26 7.32 -3.98 -0.12
N LEU A 27 7.60 -3.50 -1.35
CA LEU A 27 8.27 -2.23 -1.55
C LEU A 27 7.36 -1.05 -1.24
N ASN A 28 6.16 -0.97 -1.84
CA ASN A 28 5.27 0.18 -1.66
C ASN A 28 4.68 0.20 -0.26
N SER A 29 4.15 -0.94 0.19
CA SER A 29 3.21 -0.97 1.32
C SER A 29 3.84 -1.28 2.64
N VAL A 30 4.98 -1.96 2.66
CA VAL A 30 5.71 -2.27 3.90
C VAL A 30 6.90 -1.34 4.03
N ILE A 31 7.84 -1.38 3.09
CA ILE A 31 9.10 -0.65 3.17
C ILE A 31 8.87 0.86 3.05
N SER A 32 8.34 1.32 1.91
CA SER A 32 8.18 2.76 1.64
C SER A 32 7.21 3.43 2.60
N VAL A 33 6.09 2.77 2.97
CA VAL A 33 5.16 3.30 3.99
C VAL A 33 5.86 3.45 5.33
N CYS A 34 6.62 2.45 5.80
CA CYS A 34 7.32 2.55 7.09
C CYS A 34 8.38 3.65 7.07
N ALA A 35 9.22 3.69 6.03
CA ALA A 35 10.25 4.72 5.87
C ALA A 35 9.63 6.12 5.83
N LEU A 36 8.56 6.30 5.05
CA LEU A 36 7.86 7.59 4.95
C LEU A 36 7.20 7.96 6.27
N ALA A 37 6.55 7.02 6.97
CA ALA A 37 5.94 7.30 8.26
C ALA A 37 6.97 7.74 9.32
N HIS A 38 8.17 7.13 9.31
CA HIS A 38 9.26 7.52 10.21
C HIS A 38 9.77 8.93 9.90
N ALA A 39 9.80 9.32 8.62
CA ALA A 39 10.20 10.66 8.19
C ALA A 39 9.14 11.73 8.49
N LEU A 40 7.85 11.42 8.30
CA LEU A 40 6.76 12.38 8.46
C LEU A 40 6.32 12.60 9.91
N TYR A 41 6.49 11.60 10.79
CA TYR A 41 6.02 11.65 12.18
C TYR A 41 7.10 11.37 13.23
N PRO A 42 8.24 12.08 13.21
CA PRO A 42 9.35 11.87 14.15
C PRO A 42 8.97 12.16 15.61
N GLU A 43 7.93 12.96 15.86
CA GLU A 43 7.41 13.23 17.20
C GLU A 43 6.74 12.00 17.84
N LYS A 44 6.10 11.15 17.03
CA LYS A 44 5.45 9.92 17.51
C LYS A 44 6.47 8.90 18.02
N ARG A 45 7.69 8.92 17.47
CA ARG A 45 8.84 8.11 17.91
C ARG A 45 9.21 8.35 19.39
N ARG A 46 9.14 9.59 19.88
CA ARG A 46 9.44 9.89 21.29
C ARG A 46 8.36 9.39 22.25
N SER A 47 7.10 9.47 21.83
CA SER A 47 5.97 8.98 22.62
C SER A 47 5.99 7.45 22.79
N ASP A 48 6.38 6.73 21.74
CA ASP A 48 6.41 5.26 21.76
C ASP A 48 7.68 4.73 22.45
N ARG A 49 8.83 5.39 22.31
CA ARG A 49 10.06 5.02 23.04
C ARG A 49 9.91 5.10 24.57
N ARG A 50 9.04 5.99 25.07
CA ARG A 50 8.67 6.04 26.51
C ARG A 50 7.80 4.85 26.93
N ARG A 51 7.03 4.24 26.03
CA ARG A 51 6.18 3.07 26.31
C ARG A 51 6.90 1.74 26.06
N ARG A 52 7.80 1.67 25.06
CA ARG A 52 8.52 0.46 24.64
C ARG A 52 9.96 0.80 24.22
N PRO A 53 10.91 0.93 25.18
CA PRO A 53 12.27 1.40 24.91
C PRO A 53 13.12 0.46 24.02
N GLU A 54 12.78 -0.83 23.99
CA GLU A 54 13.46 -1.90 23.23
C GLU A 54 13.24 -1.81 21.69
N ARG A 55 12.27 -1.01 21.22
CA ARG A 55 11.83 -1.04 19.82
C ARG A 55 12.63 -0.08 18.94
N LYS A 56 13.45 -0.61 18.02
CA LYS A 56 14.16 0.19 16.99
C LYS A 56 13.21 0.85 15.97
N ASP A 57 12.07 0.22 15.68
CA ASP A 57 11.00 0.70 14.78
C ASP A 57 9.99 1.61 15.52
N ALA A 58 10.40 2.81 15.90
CA ALA A 58 9.68 3.57 16.92
C ALA A 58 8.42 4.33 16.46
N VAL A 59 8.07 4.36 15.16
CA VAL A 59 6.78 4.95 14.70
C VAL A 59 5.82 3.85 14.23
N ILE A 60 6.30 2.94 13.38
CA ILE A 60 5.55 1.78 12.89
C ILE A 60 6.54 0.69 12.47
N SER A 61 6.22 -0.59 12.69
CA SER A 61 7.11 -1.70 12.27
C SER A 61 6.63 -2.36 10.99
N ARG A 62 7.61 -2.80 10.19
CA ARG A 62 7.39 -3.57 8.97
C ARG A 62 6.54 -4.81 9.24
N ARG A 63 6.77 -5.50 10.36
CA ARG A 63 6.01 -6.71 10.73
C ARG A 63 4.52 -6.43 10.93
N ASP A 64 4.19 -5.37 11.67
CA ASP A 64 2.79 -5.01 11.94
C ASP A 64 2.06 -4.65 10.65
N VAL A 65 2.74 -3.91 9.77
CA VAL A 65 2.20 -3.52 8.47
C VAL A 65 1.98 -4.74 7.59
N SER A 66 2.96 -5.66 7.50
CA SER A 66 2.80 -6.92 6.76
C SER A 66 1.64 -7.77 7.28
N ILE A 67 1.48 -7.89 8.60
CA ILE A 67 0.36 -8.63 9.21
C ILE A 67 -0.97 -7.95 8.88
N SER A 68 -1.06 -6.62 9.00
CA SER A 68 -2.26 -5.86 8.66
C SER A 68 -2.65 -6.03 7.18
N VAL A 69 -1.67 -5.98 6.27
CA VAL A 69 -1.90 -6.19 4.84
C VAL A 69 -2.34 -7.62 4.56
N GLY A 70 -1.68 -8.61 5.14
CA GLY A 70 -2.07 -10.02 5.00
C GLY A 70 -3.51 -10.26 5.47
N LEU A 71 -3.85 -9.73 6.65
CA LEU A 71 -5.18 -9.89 7.22
C LEU A 71 -6.26 -9.23 6.37
N MET A 72 -6.06 -8.01 5.87
CA MET A 72 -7.08 -7.36 5.03
C MET A 72 -7.32 -8.14 3.74
N ASN A 73 -6.29 -8.70 3.12
CA ASN A 73 -6.44 -9.48 1.89
C ASN A 73 -7.11 -10.82 2.16
N LEU A 74 -6.72 -11.51 3.23
CA LEU A 74 -7.32 -12.78 3.62
C LEU A 74 -8.81 -12.62 3.97
N VAL A 75 -9.18 -11.47 4.53
CA VAL A 75 -10.57 -11.16 4.86
C VAL A 75 -11.36 -10.72 3.64
N PHE A 76 -10.87 -9.80 2.80
CA PHE A 76 -11.69 -9.17 1.76
C PHE A 76 -11.61 -9.83 0.38
N CYS A 77 -10.48 -10.43 0.00
CA CYS A 77 -10.34 -11.06 -1.31
C CYS A 77 -11.33 -12.22 -1.54
N PRO A 78 -11.64 -13.09 -0.56
CA PRO A 78 -12.63 -14.14 -0.72
C PRO A 78 -14.05 -13.64 -1.03
N PHE A 79 -14.37 -12.40 -0.67
CA PHE A 79 -15.65 -11.76 -0.94
C PHE A 79 -15.65 -10.93 -2.24
N GLY A 80 -14.64 -11.13 -3.10
CA GLY A 80 -14.52 -10.43 -4.38
C GLY A 80 -13.77 -9.09 -4.30
N GLY A 81 -13.13 -8.79 -3.16
CA GLY A 81 -12.21 -7.65 -3.06
C GLY A 81 -10.98 -7.87 -3.94
N MET A 82 -10.53 -6.82 -4.64
CA MET A 82 -9.21 -6.84 -5.26
C MET A 82 -8.11 -6.83 -4.19
N PRO A 83 -6.91 -7.35 -4.48
CA PRO A 83 -5.79 -7.28 -3.55
C PRO A 83 -5.52 -5.84 -3.08
N ASN A 84 -5.49 -5.64 -1.77
CA ASN A 84 -5.35 -4.35 -1.12
C ASN A 84 -3.97 -4.20 -0.46
N CYS A 85 -3.58 -2.96 -0.18
CA CYS A 85 -2.33 -2.67 0.47
C CYS A 85 -2.37 -1.29 1.16
N HIS A 86 -1.39 -0.99 2.02
CA HIS A 86 -1.15 0.38 2.49
C HIS A 86 -0.34 1.13 1.44
N GLY A 87 -0.64 2.40 1.17
CA GLY A 87 0.03 3.14 0.10
C GLY A 87 0.89 4.30 0.62
N ALA A 88 2.19 4.32 0.30
CA ALA A 88 3.07 5.42 0.68
C ALA A 88 2.64 6.74 0.03
N GLY A 89 2.24 6.69 -1.26
CA GLY A 89 1.73 7.86 -1.97
C GLY A 89 0.43 8.41 -1.36
N GLY A 90 -0.47 7.53 -0.89
CA GLY A 90 -1.68 7.94 -0.18
C GLY A 90 -1.35 8.65 1.13
N LEU A 91 -0.43 8.10 1.91
CA LEU A 91 0.06 8.73 3.15
C LEU A 91 0.71 10.09 2.88
N ALA A 92 1.60 10.17 1.88
CA ALA A 92 2.26 11.41 1.48
C ALA A 92 1.25 12.48 1.03
N GLY A 93 0.27 12.10 0.20
CA GLY A 93 -0.74 13.01 -0.31
C GLY A 93 -1.63 13.57 0.80
N GLN A 94 -2.11 12.70 1.69
CA GLN A 94 -2.89 13.11 2.86
C GLN A 94 -2.09 14.06 3.76
N HIS A 95 -0.83 13.73 4.05
CA HIS A 95 0.05 14.58 4.86
C HIS A 95 0.33 15.93 4.19
N ARG A 96 0.57 15.94 2.88
CA ARG A 96 0.77 17.17 2.08
C ARG A 96 -0.46 18.07 2.09
N LEU A 97 -1.65 17.49 2.19
CA LEU A 97 -2.93 18.21 2.33
C LEU A 97 -3.26 18.57 3.79
N GLY A 98 -2.31 18.40 4.73
CA GLY A 98 -2.44 18.84 6.12
C GLY A 98 -2.96 17.78 7.09
N ALA A 99 -3.24 16.55 6.65
CA ALA A 99 -3.65 15.49 7.56
C ALA A 99 -2.48 15.04 8.47
N ARG A 100 -2.72 14.95 9.78
CA ARG A 100 -1.72 14.52 10.79
C ARG A 100 -2.10 13.26 11.56
N GLY A 101 -3.24 12.65 11.21
CA GLY A 101 -3.76 11.44 11.84
C GLY A 101 -4.65 10.65 10.89
N GLY A 102 -5.13 9.49 11.36
CA GLY A 102 -5.91 8.54 10.55
C GLY A 102 -7.34 8.99 10.21
N GLY A 103 -7.83 10.08 10.79
CA GLY A 103 -9.19 10.57 10.56
C GLY A 103 -9.47 10.92 9.09
N SER A 104 -8.49 11.47 8.36
CA SER A 104 -8.67 11.80 6.95
C SER A 104 -8.82 10.55 6.08
N VAL A 105 -8.07 9.49 6.41
CA VAL A 105 -8.16 8.19 5.72
C VAL A 105 -9.51 7.52 6.00
N ALA A 106 -9.98 7.56 7.26
CA ALA A 106 -11.29 7.05 7.62
C ALA A 106 -12.42 7.81 6.89
N PHE A 107 -12.36 9.14 6.88
CA PHE A 107 -13.32 9.97 6.14
C PHE A 107 -13.33 9.64 4.64
N LEU A 108 -12.15 9.53 4.02
CA LEU A 108 -12.03 9.15 2.61
C LEU A 108 -12.65 7.77 2.34
N GLY A 109 -12.41 6.79 3.22
CA GLY A 109 -12.98 5.46 3.12
C GLY A 109 -14.51 5.45 3.20
N VAL A 110 -15.07 6.16 4.18
CA VAL A 110 -16.52 6.32 4.34
C VAL A 110 -17.13 7.02 3.13
N ALA A 111 -16.53 8.12 2.67
CA ALA A 111 -16.99 8.85 1.49
C ALA A 111 -16.98 7.95 0.23
N LYS A 112 -15.94 7.13 0.03
CA LYS A 112 -15.89 6.16 -1.07
C LYS A 112 -16.97 5.08 -0.94
N MET A 113 -17.24 4.57 0.26
CA MET A 113 -18.32 3.60 0.47
C MET A 113 -19.69 4.19 0.14
N LEU A 114 -19.98 5.40 0.62
CA LEU A 114 -21.23 6.10 0.31
C LEU A 114 -21.37 6.30 -1.21
N LEU A 115 -20.30 6.76 -1.87
CA LEU A 115 -20.31 6.96 -3.31
C LEU A 115 -20.52 5.64 -4.07
N ALA A 116 -19.89 4.54 -3.64
CA ALA A 116 -20.06 3.23 -4.25
C ALA A 116 -21.49 2.69 -4.09
N VAL A 117 -22.10 2.86 -2.91
CA VAL A 117 -23.47 2.38 -2.62
C VAL A 117 -24.52 3.18 -3.38
N PHE A 118 -24.40 4.51 -3.43
CA PHE A 118 -25.43 5.37 -4.03
C PHE A 118 -25.20 5.65 -5.52
N PHE A 119 -23.96 5.63 -6.00
CA PHE A 119 -23.58 6.07 -7.35
C PHE A 119 -22.64 5.11 -8.09
N GLY A 120 -22.52 3.85 -7.64
CA GLY A 120 -21.54 2.90 -8.17
C GLY A 120 -21.60 2.70 -9.69
N SER A 121 -22.81 2.50 -10.26
CA SER A 121 -22.98 2.31 -11.70
C SER A 121 -22.57 3.54 -12.52
N SER A 122 -23.00 4.74 -12.10
CA SER A 122 -22.62 6.00 -12.75
C SER A 122 -21.12 6.28 -12.64
N LEU A 123 -20.51 5.94 -11.50
CA LEU A 123 -19.08 6.11 -11.28
C LEU A 123 -18.25 5.21 -12.20
N LEU A 124 -18.70 3.97 -12.45
CA LEU A 124 -18.02 3.07 -13.40
C LEU A 124 -18.01 3.67 -14.82
N THR A 125 -19.10 4.26 -15.28
CA THR A 125 -19.15 4.94 -16.58
C THR A 125 -18.14 6.09 -16.67
N LEU A 126 -17.98 6.86 -15.58
CA LEU A 126 -16.99 7.93 -15.52
C LEU A 126 -15.55 7.39 -15.53
N LEU A 127 -15.29 6.31 -14.82
CA LEU A 127 -13.99 5.65 -14.78
C LEU A 127 -13.61 5.05 -16.15
N ASP A 128 -14.58 4.50 -16.88
CA ASP A 128 -14.36 3.99 -18.23
C ASP A 128 -14.03 5.09 -19.25
N ALA A 129 -14.48 6.32 -19.00
CA ALA A 129 -14.12 7.49 -19.79
C ALA A 129 -12.71 8.02 -19.48
N PHE A 130 -12.03 7.51 -18.44
CA PHE A 130 -10.72 8.00 -18.05
C PHE A 130 -9.66 7.70 -19.14
N PRO A 131 -8.85 8.69 -19.56
CA PRO A 131 -7.88 8.49 -20.63
C PRO A 131 -6.82 7.44 -20.28
N LYS A 132 -6.84 6.30 -21.00
CA LYS A 132 -5.88 5.20 -20.81
C LYS A 132 -4.41 5.64 -20.98
N ALA A 133 -4.15 6.62 -21.84
CA ALA A 133 -2.82 7.19 -22.02
C ALA A 133 -2.29 7.87 -20.75
N VAL A 134 -3.14 8.64 -20.06
CA VAL A 134 -2.77 9.28 -18.78
C VAL A 134 -2.51 8.22 -17.72
N LEU A 135 -3.39 7.21 -17.64
CA LEU A 135 -3.19 6.09 -16.71
C LEU A 135 -1.86 5.36 -16.97
N GLY A 136 -1.52 5.09 -18.23
CA GLY A 136 -0.27 4.44 -18.61
C GLY A 136 0.97 5.24 -18.23
N ILE A 137 0.95 6.56 -18.41
CA ILE A 137 2.04 7.45 -17.99
C ILE A 137 2.18 7.45 -16.46
N MET A 138 1.07 7.58 -15.73
CA MET A 138 1.07 7.55 -14.27
C MET A 138 1.66 6.23 -13.75
N LEU A 139 1.23 5.09 -14.30
CA LEU A 139 1.71 3.77 -13.90
C LEU A 139 3.19 3.58 -14.21
N THR A 140 3.65 4.03 -15.38
CA THR A 140 5.06 3.97 -15.76
C THR A 140 5.93 4.74 -14.76
N ILE A 141 5.58 5.99 -14.48
CA ILE A 141 6.33 6.84 -13.54
C ILE A 141 6.32 6.24 -12.14
N CYS A 142 5.15 5.83 -11.64
CA CYS A 142 5.05 5.18 -10.32
C CYS A 142 5.87 3.88 -10.25
N GLY A 143 5.90 3.10 -11.32
CA GLY A 143 6.71 1.89 -11.42
C GLY A 143 8.21 2.19 -11.37
N GLN A 144 8.66 3.22 -12.09
CA GLN A 144 10.07 3.66 -12.06
C GLN A 144 10.49 4.16 -10.68
N GLU A 145 9.67 4.99 -10.03
CA GLU A 145 9.92 5.48 -8.67
C GLU A 145 10.02 4.33 -7.66
N LEU A 146 9.13 3.34 -7.79
CA LEU A 146 9.13 2.16 -6.93
C LEU A 146 10.38 1.29 -7.13
N ALA A 147 10.78 1.07 -8.38
CA ALA A 147 11.97 0.31 -8.73
C ALA A 147 13.25 0.99 -8.23
N THR A 148 13.39 2.29 -8.46
CA THR A 148 14.54 3.07 -7.99
C THR A 148 14.63 3.06 -6.46
N THR A 149 13.51 3.29 -5.77
CA THR A 149 13.49 3.28 -4.30
C THR A 149 13.89 1.91 -3.75
N GLY A 150 13.37 0.83 -4.34
CA GLY A 150 13.73 -0.54 -3.94
C GLY A 150 15.21 -0.84 -4.18
N PHE A 151 15.76 -0.44 -5.33
CA PHE A 151 17.16 -0.63 -5.67
C PHE A 151 18.10 0.14 -4.73
N VAL A 152 17.84 1.43 -4.50
CA VAL A 152 18.64 2.26 -3.59
C VAL A 152 18.67 1.64 -2.20
N LEU A 153 17.51 1.19 -1.69
CA LEU A 153 17.46 0.60 -0.37
C LEU A 153 18.29 -0.70 -0.30
N LEU A 154 18.16 -1.57 -1.31
CA LEU A 154 18.94 -2.82 -1.40
C LEU A 154 20.45 -2.56 -1.36
N VAL A 155 20.93 -1.60 -2.13
CA VAL A 155 22.35 -1.22 -2.16
C VAL A 155 22.78 -0.69 -0.80
N THR A 156 22.03 0.25 -0.21
CA THR A 156 22.40 0.83 1.10
C THR A 156 22.44 -0.22 2.21
N THR A 157 21.51 -1.19 2.22
CA THR A 157 21.54 -2.28 3.21
C THR A 157 22.70 -3.23 3.00
N ALA A 158 23.08 -3.51 1.75
CA ALA A 158 24.23 -4.36 1.45
C ALA A 158 25.55 -3.68 1.86
N GLU A 159 25.66 -2.36 1.69
CA GLU A 159 26.81 -1.58 2.16
C GLU A 159 26.89 -1.55 3.69
N GLU A 160 25.77 -1.38 4.40
CA GLU A 160 25.74 -1.45 5.87
C GLU A 160 26.18 -2.83 6.39
N GLU A 161 25.69 -3.93 5.80
CA GLU A 161 26.10 -5.29 6.18
C GLU A 161 27.58 -5.56 5.89
N ALA A 162 28.11 -5.04 4.78
CA ALA A 162 29.53 -5.18 4.45
C ALA A 162 30.46 -4.35 5.38
N ALA A 163 29.92 -3.31 6.01
CA ALA A 163 30.64 -2.45 6.95
C ALA A 163 30.57 -2.92 8.42
N THR A 164 29.81 -3.99 8.71
CA THR A 164 29.61 -4.55 10.06
C THR A 164 30.41 -5.82 10.26
#